data_AF-A0A661MHP5-F1
#
_entry.id   AF-A0A661MHP5-F1
#
_cell.length_a   1.000
_cell.length_b   1.000
_cell.length_c   1.000
_cell.angle_alpha   90.00
_cell.angle_beta   90.00
_cell.angle_gamma   90.00
#
_symmetry.space_group_name_H-M   'P 1'
#
loop_
_entity.id
_entity.type
_entity.pdbx_description
1 polymer ?
#
loop_
_entity_poly.entity_id
_entity_poly.type
_entity_poly.pdbx_seq_one_letter_code
_entity_poly.pdbx_strand_id
1 'polypeptide(L)'
;MASESRLLWIIFAVLVALIVVPLSLWRLSEARRPILEEVRIVTATEDDPVFRPGPRRVAPGAELRIAAALRIRQAGGSDLWLAPVDQLEIDGAPVEHINGRRWQEDDRVLRVFWFTVEGSYLGGDLTVDNAEKLLGQRPYLAPEMGRGLLAKTVPEQHNDDQINLGDEVYPVVGGTIRLYAKVEVAEKADSLAAEQAAASWGVDEVDNPDFTTIRMAALFPEPVSPVLGELFRLPGFEPQPAVSGSWDDITLDARGLTFTELVARRYVASSLTFASIAVTGGLEMDTAGLESLGRLSLNTDEPLRAGRPIKWGDDVRPGDLLVDRGQFIVLLADDGDGVLGLTDRVALCWRRPPVMTTLDQATRDDAVETELFRHGS
;
A
#
# COMPACT_ATOMS: atom_id res chain seq x y z
N MET A 1 36.27 34.32 65.13
CA MET A 1 34.82 34.59 65.05
C MET A 1 34.35 35.25 63.75
N ALA A 2 34.65 36.52 63.44
CA ALA A 2 34.15 37.16 62.21
C ALA A 2 34.79 36.68 60.89
N SER A 3 36.02 36.12 60.92
CA SER A 3 36.67 35.54 59.73
C SER A 3 36.26 34.08 59.48
N GLU A 4 36.03 33.29 60.52
CA GLU A 4 35.55 31.90 60.41
C GLU A 4 34.11 31.82 59.90
N SER A 5 33.24 32.73 60.34
CA SER A 5 31.87 32.80 59.83
C SER A 5 31.85 33.19 58.35
N ARG A 6 32.73 34.12 57.91
CA ARG A 6 32.90 34.46 56.49
C ARG A 6 33.40 33.27 55.67
N LEU A 7 34.38 32.52 56.18
CA LEU A 7 34.90 31.33 55.50
C LEU A 7 33.81 30.25 55.34
N LEU A 8 33.03 29.99 56.39
CA LEU A 8 31.88 29.08 56.36
C LEU A 8 30.82 29.49 55.33
N TRP A 9 30.48 30.77 55.26
CA TRP A 9 29.55 31.29 54.24
C TRP A 9 30.07 31.14 52.82
N ILE A 10 31.36 31.36 52.60
CA ILE A 10 32.00 31.16 51.28
C ILE A 10 31.97 29.68 50.90
N ILE A 11 32.36 28.77 51.81
CA ILE A 11 32.32 27.32 51.55
C ILE A 11 30.89 26.88 51.23
N PHE A 12 29.90 27.34 52.01
CA PHE A 12 28.50 27.02 51.76
C PHE A 12 28.02 27.55 50.41
N ALA A 13 28.33 28.81 50.07
CA ALA A 13 27.97 29.39 48.78
C ALA A 13 28.60 28.64 47.60
N VAL A 14 29.86 28.21 47.73
CA VAL A 14 30.54 27.40 46.72
C VAL A 14 29.88 26.03 46.57
N LEU A 15 29.57 25.35 47.68
CA LEU A 15 28.87 24.05 47.65
C LEU A 15 27.47 24.16 47.01
N VAL A 16 26.72 25.21 47.34
CA VAL A 16 25.42 25.47 46.70
C VAL A 16 25.60 25.76 45.21
N ALA A 17 26.57 26.59 44.82
CA ALA A 17 26.84 26.90 43.42
C ALA A 17 27.26 25.64 42.62
N LEU A 18 28.04 24.74 43.20
CA LEU A 18 28.44 23.47 42.59
C LEU A 18 27.26 22.54 42.27
N ILE A 19 26.11 22.72 42.91
CA ILE A 19 24.89 21.94 42.65
C ILE A 19 23.93 22.74 41.76
N VAL A 20 23.66 23.99 42.12
CA VAL A 20 22.65 24.83 41.44
C VAL A 20 23.08 25.15 40.02
N VAL A 21 24.36 25.49 39.77
CA VAL A 21 24.80 25.86 38.42
C VAL A 21 24.66 24.68 37.44
N PRO A 22 25.17 23.47 37.72
CA PRO A 22 24.95 22.33 36.82
C PRO A 22 23.48 21.97 36.64
N LEU A 23 22.66 22.02 37.70
CA LEU A 23 21.23 21.72 37.61
C LEU A 23 20.48 22.75 36.78
N SER A 24 20.80 24.04 36.94
CA SER A 24 20.23 25.12 36.15
C SER A 24 20.64 25.03 34.69
N LEU A 25 21.92 24.72 34.41
CA LEU A 25 22.41 24.50 33.05
C LEU A 25 21.72 23.29 32.41
N TRP A 26 21.58 22.18 33.15
CA TRP A 26 20.86 21.00 32.69
C TRP A 26 19.38 21.28 32.43
N ARG A 27 18.68 21.98 33.33
CA ARG A 27 17.28 22.37 33.09
C ARG A 27 17.13 23.29 31.88
N LEU A 28 18.08 24.21 31.68
CA LEU A 28 18.05 25.11 30.54
C LEU A 28 18.33 24.35 29.24
N SER A 29 19.23 23.35 29.25
CA SER A 29 19.46 22.48 28.09
C SER A 29 18.24 21.60 27.80
N GLU A 30 17.65 20.98 28.83
CA GLU A 30 16.41 20.20 28.70
C GLU A 30 15.25 21.02 28.12
N ALA A 31 15.06 22.24 28.63
CA ALA A 31 14.03 23.15 28.13
C ALA A 31 14.26 23.61 26.68
N ARG A 32 15.49 23.46 26.17
CA ARG A 32 15.86 23.81 24.80
C ARG A 32 15.88 22.63 23.84
N ARG A 33 15.60 21.42 24.31
CA ARG A 33 15.68 20.23 23.46
C ARG A 33 14.67 20.29 22.31
N PRO A 34 15.07 19.80 21.12
CA PRO A 34 14.17 19.68 19.98
C PRO A 34 13.00 18.76 20.31
N ILE A 35 11.82 19.13 19.82
CA ILE A 35 10.59 18.36 19.98
C ILE A 35 10.23 17.75 18.63
N LEU A 36 10.15 16.41 18.58
CA LEU A 36 9.59 15.69 17.46
C LEU A 36 8.08 15.96 17.41
N GLU A 37 7.64 16.70 16.40
CA GLU A 37 6.28 17.17 16.32
C GLU A 37 5.45 16.37 15.31
N GLU A 38 6.04 16.03 14.17
CA GLU A 38 5.33 15.42 13.05
C GLU A 38 6.22 14.44 12.30
N VAL A 39 5.59 13.42 11.70
CA VAL A 39 6.21 12.50 10.74
C VAL A 39 5.40 12.52 9.45
N ARG A 40 6.09 12.69 8.32
CA ARG A 40 5.55 12.49 6.98
C ARG A 40 6.32 11.38 6.29
N ILE A 41 5.61 10.44 5.69
CA ILE A 41 6.25 9.51 4.76
C ILE A 41 6.30 10.21 3.41
N VAL A 42 7.45 10.14 2.77
CA VAL A 42 7.71 10.78 1.49
C VAL A 42 8.32 9.76 0.54
N THR A 43 7.95 9.86 -0.73
CA THR A 43 8.39 8.90 -1.75
C THR A 43 8.90 9.60 -2.99
N ALA A 44 9.85 8.96 -3.67
CA ALA A 44 10.42 9.39 -4.94
C ALA A 44 10.71 8.18 -5.84
N THR A 45 10.78 8.42 -7.14
CA THR A 45 11.19 7.45 -8.17
C THR A 45 12.34 8.00 -8.99
N GLU A 46 12.95 7.20 -9.86
CA GLU A 46 13.99 7.71 -10.77
C GLU A 46 13.47 8.83 -11.68
N ASP A 47 12.28 8.66 -12.25
CA ASP A 47 11.64 9.64 -13.14
C ASP A 47 11.11 10.89 -12.41
N ASP A 48 10.95 10.81 -11.09
CA ASP A 48 10.49 11.90 -10.24
C ASP A 48 11.24 11.86 -8.90
N PRO A 49 12.46 12.45 -8.87
CA PRO A 49 13.37 12.34 -7.73
C PRO A 49 12.98 13.20 -6.53
N VAL A 50 11.90 13.99 -6.62
CA VAL A 50 11.43 14.85 -5.53
C VAL A 50 10.64 14.03 -4.51
N PHE A 51 11.14 13.97 -3.27
CA PHE A 51 10.44 13.30 -2.19
C PHE A 51 9.28 14.14 -1.70
N ARG A 52 8.06 13.57 -1.78
CA ARG A 52 6.83 14.23 -1.34
C ARG A 52 5.83 13.23 -0.73
N PRO A 53 4.93 13.67 0.16
CA PRO A 53 3.84 12.84 0.69
C PRO A 53 2.80 12.50 -0.37
N GLY A 54 1.84 11.65 0.01
CA GLY A 54 0.67 11.33 -0.80
C GLY A 54 0.83 10.17 -1.77
N PRO A 55 -0.20 9.96 -2.62
CA PRO A 55 -0.22 8.89 -3.60
C PRO A 55 0.87 9.04 -4.66
N ARG A 56 1.57 7.94 -4.94
CA ARG A 56 2.57 7.85 -5.99
C ARG A 56 2.30 6.64 -6.87
N ARG A 57 2.26 6.88 -8.18
CA ARG A 57 2.22 5.81 -9.18
C ARG A 57 3.65 5.43 -9.58
N VAL A 58 3.93 4.14 -9.63
CA VAL A 58 5.26 3.59 -9.96
C VAL A 58 5.11 2.71 -11.19
N ALA A 59 5.90 3.02 -12.22
CA ALA A 59 5.95 2.22 -13.44
C ALA A 59 6.56 0.83 -13.16
N PRO A 60 6.24 -0.18 -13.98
CA PRO A 60 6.79 -1.52 -13.77
C PRO A 60 8.32 -1.51 -13.79
N GLY A 61 8.94 -2.09 -12.76
CA GLY A 61 10.40 -2.18 -12.63
C GLY A 61 11.12 -0.88 -12.24
N ALA A 62 10.40 0.25 -12.07
CA ALA A 62 11.01 1.49 -11.63
C ALA A 62 11.46 1.41 -10.16
N GLU A 63 12.62 2.00 -9.85
CA GLU A 63 13.10 2.07 -8.46
C GLU A 63 12.25 3.05 -7.65
N LEU A 64 11.78 2.59 -6.49
CA LEU A 64 11.03 3.38 -5.53
C LEU A 64 11.86 3.60 -4.27
N ARG A 65 11.94 4.86 -3.84
CA ARG A 65 12.61 5.26 -2.59
C ARG A 65 11.58 5.81 -1.61
N ILE A 66 11.63 5.31 -0.38
CA ILE A 66 10.68 5.65 0.69
C ILE A 66 11.47 6.19 1.88
N ALA A 67 11.10 7.36 2.38
CA ALA A 67 11.72 7.98 3.54
C ALA A 67 10.69 8.57 4.51
N ALA A 68 11.09 8.78 5.76
CA ALA A 68 10.37 9.53 6.76
C ALA A 68 11.03 10.91 6.91
N ALA A 69 10.25 11.96 6.68
CA ALA A 69 10.59 13.34 6.98
C ALA A 69 9.98 13.71 8.33
N LEU A 70 10.78 14.35 9.20
CA LEU A 70 10.38 14.72 10.55
C LEU A 70 10.28 16.23 10.67
N ARG A 71 9.16 16.76 11.18
CA ARG A 71 9.09 18.15 11.64
C ARG A 71 9.58 18.22 13.08
N ILE A 72 10.56 19.09 13.30
CA ILE A 72 11.23 19.28 14.57
C ILE A 72 11.04 20.72 15.01
N ARG A 73 10.36 20.90 16.14
CA ARG A 73 10.18 22.21 16.76
C ARG A 73 11.37 22.53 17.65
N GLN A 74 12.03 23.64 17.38
CA GLN A 74 13.16 24.13 18.18
C GLN A 74 12.68 25.13 19.24
N ALA A 75 13.27 25.08 20.43
CA ALA A 75 12.97 26.04 21.49
C ALA A 75 13.50 27.44 21.15
N GLY A 76 12.59 28.38 20.85
CA GLY A 76 12.95 29.77 20.54
C GLY A 76 13.46 29.99 19.11
N GLY A 77 13.32 28.99 18.23
CA GLY A 77 13.63 29.06 16.80
C GLY A 77 12.42 28.76 15.93
N SER A 78 12.63 28.69 14.60
CA SER A 78 11.63 28.19 13.67
C SER A 78 11.63 26.66 13.63
N ASP A 79 10.52 26.07 13.22
CA ASP A 79 10.45 24.64 12.94
C ASP A 79 11.39 24.28 11.79
N LEU A 80 11.91 23.06 11.84
CA LEU A 80 12.87 22.54 10.88
C LEU A 80 12.47 21.13 10.46
N TRP A 81 12.73 20.80 9.20
CA TRP A 81 12.58 19.44 8.71
C TRP A 81 13.91 18.66 8.79
N LEU A 82 13.84 17.39 9.13
CA LEU A 82 14.94 16.42 9.04
C LEU A 82 14.49 15.28 8.11
N ALA A 83 15.24 15.04 7.04
CA ALA A 83 14.97 13.95 6.12
C ALA A 83 16.29 13.47 5.47
N PRO A 84 16.46 12.18 5.17
CA PRO A 84 17.69 11.65 4.58
C PRO A 84 17.68 11.71 3.05
N VAL A 85 17.28 12.85 2.48
CA VAL A 85 17.00 13.03 1.04
C VAL A 85 17.60 14.35 0.55
N ASP A 86 17.73 14.50 -0.78
CA ASP A 86 18.32 15.72 -1.36
C ASP A 86 17.28 16.79 -1.67
N GLN A 87 16.06 16.39 -2.06
CA GLN A 87 14.96 17.29 -2.41
C GLN A 87 13.70 16.85 -1.68
N LEU A 88 13.10 17.76 -0.93
CA LEU A 88 11.92 17.52 -0.12
C LEU A 88 10.85 18.58 -0.45
N GLU A 89 9.64 18.11 -0.72
CA GLU A 89 8.45 18.94 -0.90
C GLU A 89 7.39 18.52 0.13
N ILE A 90 6.84 19.49 0.84
CA ILE A 90 5.74 19.29 1.80
C ILE A 90 4.67 20.32 1.45
N ASP A 91 3.40 19.92 1.47
CA ASP A 91 2.25 20.78 1.15
C ASP A 91 2.37 21.48 -0.22
N GLY A 92 3.01 20.81 -1.19
CA GLY A 92 3.20 21.32 -2.56
C GLY A 92 4.30 22.36 -2.73
N ALA A 93 5.14 22.59 -1.71
CA ALA A 93 6.23 23.55 -1.76
C ALA A 93 7.58 22.92 -1.35
N PRO A 94 8.70 23.28 -2.01
CA PRO A 94 10.03 22.87 -1.56
C PRO A 94 10.30 23.36 -0.13
N VAL A 95 10.86 22.49 0.71
CA VAL A 95 11.16 22.81 2.11
C VAL A 95 12.64 22.64 2.41
N GLU A 96 13.22 23.65 3.06
CA GLU A 96 14.56 23.56 3.62
C GLU A 96 14.59 22.54 4.76
N HIS A 97 15.55 21.63 4.70
CA HIS A 97 15.66 20.56 5.68
C HIS A 97 17.13 20.19 5.91
N ILE A 98 17.39 19.62 7.09
CA ILE A 98 18.65 18.94 7.35
C ILE A 98 18.63 17.62 6.58
N ASN A 99 19.53 17.48 5.61
CA ASN A 99 19.80 16.19 4.98
C ASN A 99 20.58 15.31 5.96
N GLY A 100 19.86 14.43 6.67
CA GLY A 100 20.43 13.69 7.78
C GLY A 100 19.64 12.45 8.17
N ARG A 101 20.37 11.47 8.71
CA ARG A 101 19.82 10.19 9.21
C ARG A 101 19.79 10.09 10.74
N ARG A 102 20.30 11.11 11.44
CA ARG A 102 20.50 11.11 12.90
C ARG A 102 19.67 12.20 13.54
N TRP A 103 19.28 11.96 14.79
CA TRP A 103 18.72 13.01 15.62
C TRP A 103 19.74 14.14 15.80
N GLN A 104 19.27 15.36 16.06
CA GLN A 104 20.13 16.52 16.23
C GLN A 104 20.92 16.48 17.55
N GLU A 105 20.48 15.68 18.51
CA GLU A 105 21.15 15.54 19.82
C GLU A 105 22.05 14.30 19.80
N ASP A 106 23.33 14.47 20.14
CA ASP A 106 24.33 13.39 20.14
C ASP A 106 24.09 12.32 21.21
N ASP A 107 23.30 12.63 22.24
CA ASP A 107 22.97 11.74 23.37
C ASP A 107 21.69 10.93 23.16
N ARG A 108 21.07 11.01 21.97
CA ARG A 108 19.82 10.32 21.64
C ARG A 108 19.84 9.77 20.22
N VAL A 109 18.94 8.81 19.98
CA VAL A 109 18.83 8.13 18.69
C VAL A 109 17.41 8.11 18.18
N LEU A 110 17.27 8.12 16.86
CA LEU A 110 16.01 7.88 16.17
C LEU A 110 15.77 6.39 15.97
N ARG A 111 14.53 5.95 16.15
CA ARG A 111 14.05 4.62 15.79
C ARG A 111 12.80 4.77 14.96
N VAL A 112 12.78 4.16 13.79
CA VAL A 112 11.61 4.12 12.93
C VAL A 112 11.01 2.73 12.97
N PHE A 113 9.70 2.66 13.10
CA PHE A 113 8.91 1.46 12.95
C PHE A 113 8.01 1.68 11.74
N TRP A 114 8.25 0.88 10.70
CA TRP A 114 7.50 0.91 9.46
C TRP A 114 6.35 -0.09 9.53
N PHE A 115 5.23 0.29 8.93
CA PHE A 115 4.03 -0.53 8.85
C PHE A 115 3.38 -0.38 7.48
N THR A 116 2.70 -1.42 7.05
CA THR A 116 1.69 -1.34 5.98
C THR A 116 0.31 -1.12 6.60
N VAL A 117 -0.59 -0.47 5.86
CA VAL A 117 -2.02 -0.40 6.20
C VAL A 117 -2.79 -1.23 5.18
N GLU A 118 -3.42 -2.32 5.63
CA GLU A 118 -4.06 -3.29 4.76
C GLU A 118 -5.52 -3.52 5.18
N GLY A 119 -6.30 -4.11 4.27
CA GLY A 119 -7.65 -4.57 4.58
C GLY A 119 -7.61 -5.65 5.65
N SER A 120 -8.51 -5.56 6.64
CA SER A 120 -8.62 -6.56 7.72
C SER A 120 -9.19 -7.89 7.22
N TYR A 121 -9.82 -7.87 6.05
CA TYR A 121 -10.41 -9.01 5.37
C TYR A 121 -9.99 -8.97 3.90
N LEU A 122 -9.82 -10.13 3.30
CA LEU A 122 -9.24 -10.26 1.97
C LEU A 122 -10.25 -10.43 0.85
N GLY A 123 -11.50 -10.73 1.19
CA GLY A 123 -12.54 -10.85 0.18
C GLY A 123 -13.81 -11.48 0.71
N GLY A 124 -14.76 -11.66 -0.19
CA GLY A 124 -16.05 -12.26 0.09
C GLY A 124 -17.18 -11.55 -0.64
N ASP A 125 -18.41 -11.89 -0.26
CA ASP A 125 -19.58 -11.13 -0.65
C ASP A 125 -19.69 -9.86 0.19
N LEU A 126 -19.89 -8.73 -0.47
CA LEU A 126 -20.08 -7.44 0.18
C LEU A 126 -21.55 -7.03 0.13
N THR A 127 -22.15 -6.84 1.29
CA THR A 127 -23.55 -6.43 1.47
C THR A 127 -23.60 -5.24 2.41
N VAL A 128 -24.73 -4.52 2.42
CA VAL A 128 -24.96 -3.41 3.38
C VAL A 128 -24.71 -3.88 4.82
N ASP A 129 -25.18 -5.08 5.17
CA ASP A 129 -25.08 -5.62 6.54
C ASP A 129 -23.64 -5.95 6.99
N ASN A 130 -22.70 -6.15 6.06
CA ASN A 130 -21.34 -6.57 6.39
C ASN A 130 -20.26 -5.57 5.96
N ALA A 131 -20.61 -4.53 5.20
CA ALA A 131 -19.67 -3.60 4.60
C ALA A 131 -18.79 -2.89 5.64
N GLU A 132 -19.38 -2.41 6.75
CA GLU A 132 -18.62 -1.74 7.83
C GLU A 132 -17.51 -2.64 8.37
N LYS A 133 -17.82 -3.92 8.60
CA LYS A 133 -16.86 -4.90 9.10
C LYS A 133 -15.80 -5.23 8.04
N LEU A 134 -16.23 -5.57 6.83
CA LEU A 134 -15.33 -6.10 5.78
C LEU A 134 -14.39 -5.04 5.20
N LEU A 135 -14.80 -3.78 5.17
CA LEU A 135 -14.00 -2.67 4.65
C LEU A 135 -13.03 -2.06 5.69
N GLY A 136 -13.02 -2.60 6.91
CA GLY A 136 -12.10 -2.17 7.97
C GLY A 136 -10.64 -2.41 7.60
N GLN A 137 -9.76 -1.51 8.04
CA GLN A 137 -8.31 -1.56 7.77
C GLN A 137 -7.51 -1.63 9.08
N ARG A 138 -6.29 -2.17 9.01
CA ARG A 138 -5.40 -2.34 10.16
C ARG A 138 -3.94 -2.10 9.78
N PRO A 139 -3.11 -1.62 10.74
CA PRO A 139 -1.68 -1.54 10.54
C PRO A 139 -1.01 -2.88 10.81
N TYR A 140 -0.04 -3.25 9.96
CA TYR A 140 0.79 -4.44 10.10
C TYR A 140 2.26 -4.04 10.13
N LEU A 141 3.03 -4.58 11.08
CA LEU A 141 4.44 -4.22 11.23
C LEU A 141 5.24 -4.76 10.04
N ALA A 142 6.02 -3.89 9.39
CA ALA A 142 6.88 -4.20 8.25
C ALA A 142 8.37 -4.08 8.64
N PRO A 143 8.90 -5.00 9.48
CA PRO A 143 10.27 -4.89 10.01
C PRO A 143 11.37 -4.99 8.94
N GLU A 144 11.08 -5.62 7.81
CA GLU A 144 11.97 -5.75 6.64
C GLU A 144 12.37 -4.41 6.05
N MET A 145 11.50 -3.39 6.16
CA MET A 145 11.80 -2.02 5.75
C MET A 145 12.89 -1.37 6.61
N GLY A 146 13.28 -1.98 7.73
CA GLY A 146 14.36 -1.54 8.59
C GLY A 146 13.92 -0.62 9.72
N ARG A 147 14.87 0.11 10.31
CA ARG A 147 14.64 0.97 11.50
C ARG A 147 15.11 2.42 11.34
N GLY A 148 15.56 2.77 10.14
CA GLY A 148 16.07 4.10 9.82
C GLY A 148 15.03 4.97 9.11
N LEU A 149 15.35 6.26 8.96
CA LEU A 149 14.51 7.21 8.22
C LEU A 149 14.39 6.90 6.73
N LEU A 150 15.32 6.14 6.15
CA LEU A 150 15.20 5.63 4.79
C LEU A 150 14.83 4.14 4.89
N ALA A 151 13.74 3.74 4.23
CA ALA A 151 13.35 2.35 4.15
C ALA A 151 14.38 1.55 3.35
N LYS A 152 14.64 0.31 3.76
CA LYS A 152 15.60 -0.58 3.11
C LYS A 152 15.07 -1.25 1.85
N THR A 153 13.75 -1.48 1.81
CA THR A 153 13.06 -2.19 0.74
C THR A 153 11.59 -1.74 0.69
N VAL A 154 10.92 -2.10 -0.38
CA VAL A 154 9.45 -2.11 -0.45
C VAL A 154 8.94 -3.28 0.41
N PRO A 155 7.88 -3.08 1.22
CA PRO A 155 7.38 -4.14 2.09
C PRO A 155 6.70 -5.26 1.33
N GLU A 156 6.71 -6.45 1.93
CA GLU A 156 5.83 -7.54 1.55
C GLU A 156 4.40 -7.27 2.04
N GLN A 157 3.45 -8.11 1.63
CA GLN A 157 2.09 -8.05 2.16
C GLN A 157 2.07 -8.77 3.53
N HIS A 158 1.30 -8.28 4.50
CA HIS A 158 1.37 -8.76 5.90
C HIS A 158 0.03 -9.19 6.53
N ASN A 159 -1.06 -9.24 5.77
CA ASN A 159 -2.36 -9.63 6.31
C ASN A 159 -2.43 -11.04 6.91
N ASP A 160 -3.30 -11.22 7.90
CA ASP A 160 -3.43 -12.46 8.68
C ASP A 160 -4.02 -13.64 7.86
N ASP A 161 -4.74 -13.33 6.78
CA ASP A 161 -5.47 -14.30 5.94
C ASP A 161 -4.63 -14.78 4.73
N GLN A 162 -3.30 -14.52 4.71
CA GLN A 162 -2.39 -14.97 3.64
C GLN A 162 -2.47 -16.46 3.34
N ILE A 163 -2.92 -17.27 4.31
CA ILE A 163 -3.12 -18.72 4.20
C ILE A 163 -4.05 -19.09 3.01
N ASN A 164 -4.86 -18.17 2.49
CA ASN A 164 -5.82 -18.42 1.41
C ASN A 164 -5.49 -17.77 0.05
N LEU A 165 -4.28 -17.23 -0.16
CA LEU A 165 -3.97 -16.40 -1.35
C LEU A 165 -3.53 -17.15 -2.62
N GLY A 166 -3.51 -18.48 -2.63
CA GLY A 166 -3.16 -19.23 -3.85
C GLY A 166 -1.67 -19.15 -4.22
N ASP A 167 -1.28 -20.02 -5.13
CA ASP A 167 0.10 -20.47 -5.40
C ASP A 167 1.18 -19.36 -5.51
N GLU A 168 2.32 -19.58 -4.84
CA GLU A 168 3.55 -18.77 -4.93
C GLU A 168 4.20 -18.79 -6.34
N VAL A 169 3.62 -19.56 -7.27
CA VAL A 169 4.21 -19.89 -8.57
C VAL A 169 4.25 -18.69 -9.52
N TYR A 170 3.28 -17.75 -9.42
CA TYR A 170 3.20 -16.58 -10.29
C TYR A 170 3.18 -15.27 -9.51
N PRO A 171 4.34 -14.82 -8.96
CA PRO A 171 4.41 -13.57 -8.23
C PRO A 171 4.13 -12.38 -9.15
N VAL A 172 3.26 -11.47 -8.70
CA VAL A 172 3.00 -10.21 -9.39
C VAL A 172 3.89 -9.14 -8.80
N VAL A 173 4.74 -8.53 -9.63
CA VAL A 173 5.65 -7.44 -9.25
C VAL A 173 4.92 -6.09 -9.16
N GLY A 174 3.65 -6.10 -8.73
CA GLY A 174 2.76 -4.95 -8.66
C GLY A 174 1.99 -4.87 -7.35
N GLY A 175 1.06 -3.91 -7.28
CA GLY A 175 0.07 -3.80 -6.22
C GLY A 175 0.02 -2.41 -5.60
N THR A 176 -0.98 -2.21 -4.74
CA THR A 176 -1.10 -0.98 -3.96
C THR A 176 -0.64 -1.22 -2.53
N ILE A 177 0.23 -0.32 -2.04
CA ILE A 177 0.77 -0.34 -0.68
C ILE A 177 0.44 0.98 -0.02
N ARG A 178 -0.03 0.92 1.22
CA ARG A 178 -0.26 2.08 2.09
C ARG A 178 0.70 2.02 3.24
N LEU A 179 1.33 3.15 3.56
CA LEU A 179 2.39 3.17 4.56
C LEU A 179 1.99 3.99 5.78
N TYR A 180 2.37 3.46 6.93
CA TYR A 180 2.34 4.13 8.23
C TYR A 180 3.72 4.01 8.88
N ALA A 181 4.16 5.05 9.57
CA ALA A 181 5.45 5.06 10.25
C ALA A 181 5.29 5.68 11.63
N LYS A 182 5.85 5.01 12.64
CA LYS A 182 6.03 5.56 13.98
C LYS A 182 7.51 5.85 14.19
N VAL A 183 7.82 7.06 14.61
CA VAL A 183 9.19 7.50 14.89
C VAL A 183 9.32 7.82 16.36
N GLU A 184 10.36 7.29 16.98
CA GLU A 184 10.67 7.48 18.38
C GLU A 184 12.06 8.07 18.54
N VAL A 185 12.18 9.01 19.49
CA VAL A 185 13.45 9.49 20.01
C VAL A 185 13.69 8.80 21.33
N ALA A 186 14.83 8.12 21.48
CA ALA A 186 15.19 7.41 22.69
C ALA A 186 16.62 7.74 23.11
N GLU A 187 16.96 7.55 24.39
CA GLU A 187 18.33 7.72 24.89
C GLU A 187 19.32 6.81 24.14
N LYS A 188 18.94 5.54 23.95
CA LYS A 188 19.75 4.53 23.27
C LYS A 188 18.89 3.65 22.38
N ALA A 189 19.53 2.94 21.46
CA ALA A 189 18.84 2.10 20.50
C ALA A 189 18.02 0.97 21.16
N ASP A 190 18.51 0.47 22.30
CA ASP A 190 17.94 -0.60 23.11
C ASP A 190 17.08 -0.12 24.29
N SER A 191 16.89 1.19 24.46
CA SER A 191 16.02 1.75 25.50
C SER A 191 14.59 1.22 25.39
N LEU A 192 14.00 0.78 26.51
CA LEU A 192 12.61 0.27 26.49
C LEU A 192 11.59 1.38 26.25
N ALA A 193 11.82 2.57 26.83
CA ALA A 193 10.95 3.72 26.67
C ALA A 193 11.52 4.69 25.62
N ALA A 194 10.61 5.38 24.94
CA ALA A 194 10.93 6.55 24.14
C ALA A 194 10.76 7.81 24.99
N GLU A 195 11.63 8.80 24.77
CA GLU A 195 11.47 10.15 25.33
C GLU A 195 10.38 10.91 24.57
N GLN A 196 10.30 10.68 23.25
CA GLN A 196 9.33 11.30 22.36
C GLN A 196 8.89 10.30 21.30
N ALA A 197 7.65 10.42 20.84
CA ALA A 197 7.14 9.66 19.72
C ALA A 197 6.17 10.49 18.91
N ALA A 198 6.25 10.35 17.59
CA ALA A 198 5.27 10.86 16.65
C ALA A 198 5.00 9.79 15.60
N ALA A 199 3.89 9.94 14.89
CA ALA A 199 3.53 9.02 13.83
C ALA A 199 3.04 9.77 12.60
N SER A 200 3.16 9.14 11.44
CA SER A 200 2.50 9.60 10.24
C SER A 200 0.99 9.36 10.34
N TRP A 201 0.27 9.80 9.32
CA TRP A 201 -1.13 9.39 9.08
C TRP A 201 -1.29 7.88 9.18
N GLY A 202 -2.23 7.46 10.02
CA GLY A 202 -2.57 6.08 10.31
C GLY A 202 -3.88 5.68 9.64
N VAL A 203 -4.48 4.60 10.14
CA VAL A 203 -5.68 4.01 9.55
C VAL A 203 -6.85 5.00 9.49
N ASP A 204 -7.01 5.81 10.53
CA ASP A 204 -8.14 6.75 10.63
C ASP A 204 -8.04 7.89 9.61
N GLU A 205 -6.83 8.16 9.10
CA GLU A 205 -6.55 9.19 8.10
C GLU A 205 -6.29 8.62 6.71
N VAL A 206 -6.63 7.35 6.44
CA VAL A 206 -6.30 6.72 5.16
C VAL A 206 -6.92 7.42 3.95
N ASP A 207 -8.06 8.07 4.14
CA ASP A 207 -8.76 8.85 3.12
C ASP A 207 -8.21 10.27 2.93
N ASN A 208 -7.19 10.66 3.71
CA ASN A 208 -6.46 11.92 3.52
C ASN A 208 -5.73 11.89 2.17
N PRO A 209 -5.84 12.94 1.33
CA PRO A 209 -5.16 12.99 0.04
C PRO A 209 -3.63 12.92 0.13
N ASP A 210 -3.05 13.27 1.28
CA ASP A 210 -1.60 13.18 1.53
C ASP A 210 -1.19 11.85 2.19
N PHE A 211 -2.14 10.93 2.38
CA PHE A 211 -1.82 9.58 2.86
C PHE A 211 -0.91 8.88 1.85
N THR A 212 0.22 8.38 2.32
CA THR A 212 1.23 7.80 1.44
C THR A 212 0.76 6.45 0.89
N THR A 213 0.41 6.45 -0.39
CA THR A 213 -0.09 5.28 -1.12
C THR A 213 0.76 5.05 -2.36
N ILE A 214 1.46 3.93 -2.43
CA ILE A 214 2.24 3.53 -3.60
C ILE A 214 1.36 2.63 -4.46
N ARG A 215 1.22 2.96 -5.75
CA ARG A 215 0.47 2.17 -6.74
C ARG A 215 1.43 1.67 -7.79
N MET A 216 1.84 0.41 -7.68
CA MET A 216 2.81 -0.22 -8.57
C MET A 216 2.08 -0.90 -9.72
N ALA A 217 2.32 -0.42 -10.93
CA ALA A 217 1.88 -1.08 -12.15
C ALA A 217 2.72 -2.36 -12.39
N ALA A 218 2.21 -3.26 -13.21
CA ALA A 218 2.92 -4.48 -13.61
C ALA A 218 2.93 -4.62 -15.14
N LEU A 219 3.92 -5.35 -15.67
CA LEU A 219 3.98 -5.68 -17.09
C LEU A 219 3.06 -6.86 -17.39
N PHE A 220 2.16 -6.66 -18.35
CA PHE A 220 1.31 -7.70 -18.91
C PHE A 220 1.46 -7.74 -20.43
N PRO A 221 1.14 -8.85 -21.09
CA PRO A 221 1.07 -8.92 -22.54
C PRO A 221 0.01 -7.96 -23.09
N GLU A 222 0.31 -7.26 -24.18
CA GLU A 222 -0.69 -6.41 -24.85
C GLU A 222 -1.87 -7.25 -25.34
N PRO A 223 -3.10 -6.70 -25.33
CA PRO A 223 -3.52 -5.35 -24.93
C PRO A 223 -3.81 -5.16 -23.42
N VAL A 224 -3.43 -6.08 -22.54
CA VAL A 224 -3.75 -5.96 -21.10
C VAL A 224 -3.09 -4.73 -20.50
N SER A 225 -3.90 -3.90 -19.83
CA SER A 225 -3.44 -2.65 -19.24
C SER A 225 -2.46 -2.89 -18.08
N PRO A 226 -1.32 -2.18 -18.04
CA PRO A 226 -0.39 -2.26 -16.91
C PRO A 226 -0.99 -1.70 -15.60
N VAL A 227 -2.05 -0.89 -15.70
CA VAL A 227 -2.82 -0.37 -14.55
C VAL A 227 -3.39 -1.51 -13.70
N LEU A 228 -3.68 -2.67 -14.31
CA LEU A 228 -4.17 -3.86 -13.60
C LEU A 228 -3.25 -4.25 -12.45
N GLY A 229 -1.95 -4.03 -12.61
CA GLY A 229 -0.92 -4.29 -11.61
C GLY A 229 -1.20 -3.59 -10.27
N GLU A 230 -1.85 -2.44 -10.29
CA GLU A 230 -2.14 -1.67 -9.08
C GLU A 230 -3.21 -2.32 -8.19
N LEU A 231 -4.05 -3.19 -8.75
CA LEU A 231 -5.14 -3.85 -8.01
C LEU A 231 -4.66 -5.05 -7.19
N PHE A 232 -3.45 -5.56 -7.45
CA PHE A 232 -2.89 -6.62 -6.64
C PHE A 232 -2.64 -6.14 -5.21
N ARG A 233 -2.67 -7.08 -4.26
CA ARG A 233 -2.65 -6.84 -2.80
C ARG A 233 -3.89 -6.15 -2.23
N LEU A 234 -4.91 -5.89 -3.04
CA LEU A 234 -6.19 -5.38 -2.56
C LEU A 234 -7.14 -6.52 -2.16
N PRO A 235 -8.00 -6.31 -1.16
CA PRO A 235 -9.15 -7.16 -0.94
C PRO A 235 -10.05 -7.25 -2.19
N GLY A 236 -10.48 -8.47 -2.52
CA GLY A 236 -11.39 -8.72 -3.64
C GLY A 236 -12.80 -9.06 -3.15
N PHE A 237 -13.73 -8.15 -3.34
CA PHE A 237 -15.11 -8.27 -2.88
C PHE A 237 -16.09 -8.29 -4.05
N GLU A 238 -17.14 -9.09 -3.92
CA GLU A 238 -18.24 -9.15 -4.88
C GLU A 238 -19.49 -8.52 -4.27
N PRO A 239 -19.89 -7.32 -4.72
CA PRO A 239 -21.08 -6.66 -4.20
C PRO A 239 -22.36 -7.46 -4.47
N GLN A 240 -23.22 -7.59 -3.46
CA GLN A 240 -24.49 -8.32 -3.52
C GLN A 240 -25.68 -7.43 -3.12
N PRO A 241 -26.81 -7.48 -3.85
CA PRO A 241 -27.04 -8.29 -5.05
C PRO A 241 -26.25 -7.77 -6.26
N ALA A 242 -25.94 -8.65 -7.21
CA ALA A 242 -25.14 -8.35 -8.41
C ALA A 242 -25.85 -7.46 -9.46
N VAL A 243 -26.64 -6.47 -9.04
CA VAL A 243 -27.36 -5.53 -9.93
C VAL A 243 -26.51 -4.27 -10.10
N SER A 244 -26.15 -3.93 -11.34
CA SER A 244 -25.39 -2.71 -11.66
C SER A 244 -26.13 -1.46 -11.15
N GLY A 245 -25.39 -0.55 -10.49
CA GLY A 245 -25.93 0.68 -9.90
C GLY A 245 -26.36 0.55 -8.44
N SER A 246 -26.63 -0.66 -7.92
CA SER A 246 -26.87 -0.87 -6.47
C SER A 246 -25.59 -1.07 -5.67
N TRP A 247 -24.42 -1.16 -6.34
CA TRP A 247 -23.14 -1.41 -5.69
C TRP A 247 -22.65 -0.22 -4.89
N ASP A 248 -22.86 0.98 -5.43
CA ASP A 248 -22.39 2.22 -4.81
C ASP A 248 -23.08 2.46 -3.46
N ASP A 249 -24.37 2.10 -3.36
CA ASP A 249 -25.16 2.24 -2.12
C ASP A 249 -24.67 1.31 -0.99
N ILE A 250 -24.02 0.17 -1.31
CA ILE A 250 -23.57 -0.80 -0.31
C ILE A 250 -22.53 -0.20 0.63
N THR A 251 -21.69 0.71 0.14
CA THR A 251 -20.52 1.20 0.87
C THR A 251 -20.68 2.62 1.39
N LEU A 252 -21.69 3.35 0.92
CA LEU A 252 -21.95 4.73 1.33
C LEU A 252 -22.20 4.83 2.84
N ASP A 253 -23.09 4.01 3.39
CA ASP A 253 -23.39 4.06 4.83
C ASP A 253 -22.19 3.60 5.68
N ALA A 254 -21.40 2.65 5.18
CA ALA A 254 -20.28 2.05 5.91
C ALA A 254 -18.99 2.89 5.89
N ARG A 255 -18.71 3.61 4.80
CA ARG A 255 -17.43 4.31 4.60
C ARG A 255 -17.58 5.75 4.10
N GLY A 256 -18.79 6.20 3.79
CA GLY A 256 -19.03 7.53 3.21
C GLY A 256 -18.51 7.68 1.77
N LEU A 257 -18.19 6.56 1.12
CA LEU A 257 -17.66 6.50 -0.25
C LEU A 257 -18.43 5.44 -1.04
N THR A 258 -18.61 5.66 -2.34
CA THR A 258 -19.20 4.66 -3.22
C THR A 258 -18.22 3.52 -3.50
N PHE A 259 -18.73 2.36 -3.94
CA PHE A 259 -17.88 1.23 -4.30
C PHE A 259 -16.93 1.61 -5.44
N THR A 260 -17.44 2.35 -6.42
CA THR A 260 -16.65 2.90 -7.52
C THR A 260 -15.51 3.79 -7.02
N GLU A 261 -15.77 4.66 -6.04
CA GLU A 261 -14.73 5.49 -5.42
C GLU A 261 -13.70 4.67 -4.65
N LEU A 262 -14.12 3.61 -3.95
CA LEU A 262 -13.21 2.71 -3.25
C LEU A 262 -12.26 2.01 -4.23
N VAL A 263 -12.75 1.54 -5.38
CA VAL A 263 -11.90 0.94 -6.43
C VAL A 263 -10.98 1.99 -7.08
N ALA A 264 -11.49 3.19 -7.36
CA ALA A 264 -10.70 4.31 -7.90
C ALA A 264 -9.52 4.68 -6.98
N ARG A 265 -9.76 4.66 -5.68
CA ARG A 265 -8.77 4.90 -4.62
C ARG A 265 -7.92 3.68 -4.28
N ARG A 266 -8.14 2.54 -4.97
CA ARG A 266 -7.43 1.27 -4.79
C ARG A 266 -7.62 0.68 -3.39
N TYR A 267 -8.79 0.78 -2.79
CA TYR A 267 -9.07 0.12 -1.50
C TYR A 267 -9.51 -1.32 -1.67
N VAL A 268 -10.25 -1.61 -2.74
CA VAL A 268 -10.84 -2.90 -3.03
C VAL A 268 -10.85 -3.12 -4.54
N ALA A 269 -11.11 -4.35 -4.96
CA ALA A 269 -11.47 -4.71 -6.33
C ALA A 269 -12.67 -5.68 -6.32
N SER A 270 -13.32 -5.84 -7.46
CA SER A 270 -14.26 -6.92 -7.78
C SER A 270 -13.86 -7.58 -9.08
N SER A 271 -14.39 -8.76 -9.40
CA SER A 271 -14.17 -9.41 -10.69
C SER A 271 -14.42 -8.49 -11.89
N LEU A 272 -15.56 -7.79 -11.89
CA LEU A 272 -15.94 -6.89 -12.97
C LEU A 272 -14.99 -5.71 -13.09
N THR A 273 -14.68 -5.03 -11.98
CA THR A 273 -13.79 -3.85 -12.01
C THR A 273 -12.34 -4.23 -12.31
N PHE A 274 -11.91 -5.41 -11.89
CA PHE A 274 -10.62 -5.99 -12.23
C PHE A 274 -10.51 -6.26 -13.73
N ALA A 275 -11.50 -6.96 -14.30
CA ALA A 275 -11.55 -7.22 -15.74
C ALA A 275 -11.68 -5.94 -16.57
N SER A 276 -12.49 -4.98 -16.11
CA SER A 276 -12.64 -3.67 -16.74
C SER A 276 -11.29 -2.94 -16.82
N ILE A 277 -10.56 -2.81 -15.69
CA ILE A 277 -9.24 -2.19 -15.68
C ILE A 277 -8.26 -2.96 -16.58
N ALA A 278 -8.34 -4.29 -16.62
CA ALA A 278 -7.48 -5.11 -17.46
C ALA A 278 -7.62 -4.77 -18.94
N VAL A 279 -8.85 -4.56 -19.44
CA VAL A 279 -9.11 -4.42 -20.88
C VAL A 279 -9.33 -2.99 -21.35
N THR A 280 -9.71 -2.07 -20.45
CA THR A 280 -9.95 -0.65 -20.77
C THR A 280 -8.93 0.29 -20.13
N GLY A 281 -8.24 -0.16 -19.08
CA GLY A 281 -7.44 0.70 -18.20
C GLY A 281 -8.26 1.60 -17.27
N GLY A 282 -9.60 1.57 -17.36
CA GLY A 282 -10.55 2.35 -16.58
C GLY A 282 -11.47 1.46 -15.72
N LEU A 283 -12.34 2.09 -14.93
CA LEU A 283 -13.26 1.39 -14.03
C LEU A 283 -14.48 0.82 -14.76
N GLU A 284 -14.87 1.45 -15.85
CA GLU A 284 -16.09 1.12 -16.59
C GLU A 284 -15.78 0.32 -17.85
N MET A 285 -16.61 -0.70 -18.08
CA MET A 285 -16.62 -1.52 -19.28
C MET A 285 -18.08 -1.76 -19.65
N ASP A 286 -18.43 -1.51 -20.91
CA ASP A 286 -19.74 -1.88 -21.43
C ASP A 286 -19.83 -3.40 -21.60
N THR A 287 -20.36 -4.07 -20.59
CA THR A 287 -20.54 -5.54 -20.61
C THR A 287 -21.51 -5.98 -21.69
N ALA A 288 -22.48 -5.15 -22.08
CA ALA A 288 -23.44 -5.47 -23.14
C ALA A 288 -22.83 -5.32 -24.54
N GLY A 289 -21.80 -4.48 -24.67
CA GLY A 289 -21.02 -4.26 -25.89
C GLY A 289 -19.88 -5.25 -26.11
N LEU A 290 -19.66 -6.21 -25.20
CA LEU A 290 -18.62 -7.24 -25.37
C LEU A 290 -18.94 -8.15 -26.56
N GLU A 291 -17.96 -8.37 -27.42
CA GLU A 291 -18.08 -9.32 -28.53
C GLU A 291 -18.05 -10.74 -27.97
N SER A 292 -19.16 -11.47 -28.09
CA SER A 292 -19.16 -12.89 -27.75
C SER A 292 -18.39 -13.69 -28.79
N LEU A 293 -17.32 -14.35 -28.34
CA LEU A 293 -16.57 -15.31 -29.14
C LEU A 293 -17.16 -16.72 -29.02
N GLY A 294 -18.26 -16.88 -28.29
CA GLY A 294 -18.98 -18.15 -28.13
C GLY A 294 -18.64 -18.89 -26.85
N ARG A 295 -19.27 -20.06 -26.69
CA ARG A 295 -19.17 -20.87 -25.48
C ARG A 295 -18.04 -21.90 -25.58
N LEU A 296 -17.30 -22.04 -24.49
CA LEU A 296 -16.24 -23.02 -24.33
C LEU A 296 -16.72 -24.14 -23.44
N SER A 297 -16.35 -25.38 -23.78
CA SER A 297 -16.44 -26.52 -22.89
C SER A 297 -15.09 -26.77 -22.24
N LEU A 298 -15.08 -26.91 -20.92
CA LEU A 298 -13.89 -27.16 -20.10
C LEU A 298 -13.84 -28.61 -19.58
N ASN A 299 -14.64 -29.52 -20.17
CA ASN A 299 -14.74 -30.92 -19.74
C ASN A 299 -13.55 -31.80 -20.14
N THR A 300 -12.55 -31.21 -20.79
CA THR A 300 -11.37 -31.84 -21.35
C THR A 300 -10.16 -30.99 -20.99
N ASP A 301 -8.98 -31.61 -20.96
CA ASP A 301 -7.72 -30.90 -20.67
C ASP A 301 -7.43 -29.78 -21.69
N GLU A 302 -8.03 -29.87 -22.88
CA GLU A 302 -8.05 -28.83 -23.90
C GLU A 302 -9.46 -28.22 -24.01
N PRO A 303 -9.69 -26.98 -23.55
CA PRO A 303 -10.90 -26.23 -23.82
C PRO A 303 -11.35 -26.25 -25.29
N LEU A 304 -12.60 -26.63 -25.53
CA LEU A 304 -13.16 -26.77 -26.88
C LEU A 304 -14.26 -25.74 -27.15
N ARG A 305 -14.29 -25.21 -28.38
CA ARG A 305 -15.41 -24.42 -28.90
C ARG A 305 -15.99 -25.09 -30.12
N ALA A 306 -17.26 -25.45 -30.07
CA ALA A 306 -17.93 -26.23 -31.13
C ALA A 306 -17.16 -27.52 -31.52
N GLY A 307 -16.54 -28.18 -30.53
CA GLY A 307 -15.80 -29.44 -30.71
C GLY A 307 -14.41 -29.31 -31.33
N ARG A 308 -13.88 -28.08 -31.52
CA ARG A 308 -12.50 -27.85 -31.95
C ARG A 308 -11.66 -27.18 -30.84
N PRO A 309 -10.36 -27.49 -30.75
CA PRO A 309 -9.42 -26.72 -29.94
C PRO A 309 -9.41 -25.25 -30.34
N ILE A 310 -9.17 -24.40 -29.36
CA ILE A 310 -9.01 -22.96 -29.54
C ILE A 310 -7.53 -22.63 -29.69
N LYS A 311 -7.18 -21.80 -30.66
CA LYS A 311 -5.80 -21.37 -30.89
C LYS A 311 -5.51 -19.98 -30.36
N TRP A 312 -4.36 -19.81 -29.72
CA TRP A 312 -3.83 -18.49 -29.39
C TRP A 312 -3.44 -17.72 -30.65
N GLY A 313 -3.65 -16.41 -30.62
CA GLY A 313 -3.43 -15.48 -31.75
C GLY A 313 -4.56 -15.47 -32.78
N ASP A 314 -5.15 -16.63 -33.10
CA ASP A 314 -6.24 -16.75 -34.07
C ASP A 314 -7.63 -16.62 -33.41
N ASP A 315 -7.89 -17.42 -32.38
CA ASP A 315 -9.20 -17.52 -31.74
C ASP A 315 -9.26 -16.74 -30.41
N VAL A 316 -8.18 -16.78 -29.62
CA VAL A 316 -8.01 -16.03 -28.36
C VAL A 316 -6.71 -15.25 -28.31
N ARG A 317 -6.67 -14.20 -27.49
CA ARG A 317 -5.49 -13.38 -27.24
C ARG A 317 -5.47 -12.88 -25.80
N PRO A 318 -4.34 -12.33 -25.30
CA PRO A 318 -4.32 -11.70 -23.99
C PRO A 318 -5.41 -10.63 -23.86
N GLY A 319 -6.00 -10.50 -22.69
CA GLY A 319 -7.09 -9.56 -22.42
C GLY A 319 -8.48 -10.03 -22.88
N ASP A 320 -8.60 -11.15 -23.59
CA ASP A 320 -9.91 -11.79 -23.75
C ASP A 320 -10.43 -12.27 -22.38
N LEU A 321 -11.75 -12.27 -22.23
CA LEU A 321 -12.43 -12.51 -20.95
C LEU A 321 -13.20 -13.81 -20.99
N LEU A 322 -13.00 -14.64 -19.97
CA LEU A 322 -13.89 -15.76 -19.67
C LEU A 322 -14.88 -15.35 -18.59
N VAL A 323 -16.15 -15.68 -18.79
CA VAL A 323 -17.20 -15.50 -17.80
C VAL A 323 -17.74 -16.86 -17.39
N ASP A 324 -17.55 -17.20 -16.12
CA ASP A 324 -18.08 -18.41 -15.50
C ASP A 324 -18.96 -18.00 -14.33
N ARG A 325 -20.24 -18.39 -14.26
CA ARG A 325 -21.12 -18.11 -13.09
C ARG A 325 -21.09 -16.64 -12.58
N GLY A 326 -20.85 -15.68 -13.46
CA GLY A 326 -20.77 -14.25 -13.14
C GLY A 326 -19.39 -13.73 -12.70
N GLN A 327 -18.37 -14.59 -12.57
CA GLN A 327 -16.98 -14.16 -12.38
C GLN A 327 -16.31 -13.90 -13.74
N PHE A 328 -15.56 -12.80 -13.83
CA PHE A 328 -14.69 -12.49 -14.95
C PHE A 328 -13.27 -12.98 -14.68
N ILE A 329 -12.70 -13.68 -15.68
CA ILE A 329 -11.32 -14.16 -15.69
C ILE A 329 -10.63 -13.55 -16.92
N VAL A 330 -9.45 -12.98 -16.73
CA VAL A 330 -8.66 -12.33 -17.79
C VAL A 330 -7.61 -13.31 -18.30
N LEU A 331 -7.65 -13.62 -19.60
CA LEU A 331 -6.60 -14.42 -20.23
C LEU A 331 -5.30 -13.61 -20.34
N LEU A 332 -4.16 -14.18 -19.92
CA LEU A 332 -2.87 -13.47 -19.94
C LEU A 332 -1.90 -14.05 -20.95
N ALA A 333 -1.69 -15.37 -20.95
CA ALA A 333 -0.72 -15.99 -21.84
C ALA A 333 -0.94 -17.49 -22.01
N ASP A 334 -0.60 -17.94 -23.22
CA ASP A 334 -0.32 -19.32 -23.60
C ASP A 334 0.84 -19.90 -22.79
N ASP A 335 0.76 -21.18 -22.43
CA ASP A 335 1.86 -21.95 -21.83
C ASP A 335 2.96 -22.34 -22.83
N GLY A 336 2.71 -22.14 -24.13
CA GLY A 336 3.65 -22.28 -25.23
C GLY A 336 3.29 -23.36 -26.25
N ASP A 337 2.16 -24.05 -26.08
CA ASP A 337 1.69 -25.07 -27.01
C ASP A 337 0.83 -24.51 -28.17
N GLY A 338 0.42 -23.23 -28.09
CA GLY A 338 -0.33 -22.53 -29.12
C GLY A 338 -1.85 -22.77 -29.08
N VAL A 339 -2.36 -23.51 -28.09
CA VAL A 339 -3.78 -23.77 -27.90
C VAL A 339 -4.24 -23.33 -26.51
N LEU A 340 -5.51 -22.97 -26.37
CA LEU A 340 -6.05 -22.63 -25.05
C LEU A 340 -6.08 -23.91 -24.21
N GLY A 341 -5.29 -23.95 -23.14
CA GLY A 341 -5.12 -25.09 -22.24
C GLY A 341 -5.42 -24.75 -20.78
N LEU A 342 -5.66 -25.77 -19.96
CA LEU A 342 -5.91 -25.60 -18.52
C LEU A 342 -4.69 -25.04 -17.75
N THR A 343 -3.50 -25.19 -18.30
CA THR A 343 -2.23 -24.68 -17.76
C THR A 343 -1.94 -23.22 -18.14
N ASP A 344 -2.74 -22.64 -19.05
CA ASP A 344 -2.55 -21.26 -19.49
C ASP A 344 -2.70 -20.26 -18.35
N ARG A 345 -1.93 -19.19 -18.45
CA ARG A 345 -1.88 -18.16 -17.41
C ARG A 345 -3.07 -17.22 -17.53
N VAL A 346 -3.74 -17.01 -16.42
CA VAL A 346 -4.87 -16.09 -16.27
C VAL A 346 -4.70 -15.20 -15.04
N ALA A 347 -5.48 -14.12 -14.97
CA ALA A 347 -5.66 -13.33 -13.77
C ALA A 347 -7.14 -13.21 -13.42
N LEU A 348 -7.46 -13.26 -12.13
CA LEU A 348 -8.81 -13.07 -11.63
C LEU A 348 -8.82 -12.42 -10.25
N CYS A 349 -9.97 -11.84 -9.94
CA CYS A 349 -10.34 -11.35 -8.62
C CYS A 349 -11.74 -11.85 -8.35
N TRP A 350 -11.94 -12.77 -7.39
CA TRP A 350 -13.28 -13.27 -7.09
C TRP A 350 -13.40 -13.69 -5.64
N ARG A 351 -14.05 -12.85 -4.83
CA ARG A 351 -14.25 -13.07 -3.37
C ARG A 351 -12.95 -13.31 -2.59
N ARG A 352 -11.82 -12.96 -3.18
CA ARG A 352 -10.45 -13.03 -2.65
C ARG A 352 -9.61 -12.00 -3.41
N PRO A 353 -8.44 -11.61 -2.90
CA PRO A 353 -7.56 -10.67 -3.57
C PRO A 353 -7.23 -11.11 -5.00
N PRO A 354 -6.92 -10.17 -5.89
CA PRO A 354 -6.50 -10.52 -7.24
C PRO A 354 -5.25 -11.39 -7.24
N VAL A 355 -5.26 -12.41 -8.10
CA VAL A 355 -4.17 -13.38 -8.24
C VAL A 355 -3.90 -13.67 -9.72
N MET A 356 -2.65 -14.06 -10.01
CA MET A 356 -2.30 -14.75 -11.25
C MET A 356 -2.21 -16.25 -10.98
N THR A 357 -2.73 -17.05 -11.89
CA THR A 357 -2.86 -18.49 -11.71
C THR A 357 -3.03 -19.17 -13.07
N THR A 358 -3.26 -20.47 -13.09
CA THR A 358 -3.62 -21.22 -14.30
C THR A 358 -5.13 -21.18 -14.53
N LEU A 359 -5.56 -21.42 -15.77
CA LEU A 359 -6.97 -21.51 -16.12
C LEU A 359 -7.69 -22.56 -15.25
N ASP A 360 -7.08 -23.73 -15.06
CA ASP A 360 -7.56 -24.82 -14.19
C ASP A 360 -7.91 -24.33 -12.78
N GLN A 361 -6.97 -23.64 -12.12
CA GLN A 361 -7.17 -23.14 -10.77
C GLN A 361 -8.19 -21.98 -10.71
N ALA A 362 -8.38 -21.25 -11.80
CA ALA A 362 -9.36 -20.16 -11.90
C ALA A 362 -10.78 -20.68 -12.14
N THR A 363 -10.93 -21.74 -12.92
CA THR A 363 -12.20 -22.39 -13.21
C THR A 363 -12.37 -23.58 -12.28
N ARG A 364 -13.16 -23.41 -11.20
CA ARG A 364 -13.41 -24.47 -10.20
C ARG A 364 -13.69 -25.83 -10.86
N ASP A 365 -13.32 -26.93 -10.21
CA ASP A 365 -13.48 -28.34 -10.65
C ASP A 365 -14.84 -28.73 -11.29
N ASP A 366 -15.90 -27.94 -11.08
CA ASP A 366 -17.25 -28.18 -11.60
C ASP A 366 -17.63 -27.29 -12.82
N ALA A 367 -16.73 -26.46 -13.34
CA ALA A 367 -17.01 -25.59 -14.48
C ALA A 367 -17.05 -26.41 -15.78
N VAL A 368 -18.26 -26.73 -16.25
CA VAL A 368 -18.47 -27.52 -17.49
C VAL A 368 -18.41 -26.63 -18.74
N GLU A 369 -18.89 -25.40 -18.62
CA GLU A 369 -18.96 -24.42 -19.71
C GLU A 369 -18.67 -23.01 -19.22
N THR A 370 -18.02 -22.20 -20.06
CA THR A 370 -17.79 -20.76 -19.83
C THR A 370 -18.04 -19.96 -21.12
N GLU A 371 -18.41 -18.69 -20.99
CA GLU A 371 -18.59 -17.81 -22.14
C GLU A 371 -17.34 -16.96 -22.37
N LEU A 372 -16.85 -16.95 -23.62
CA LEU A 372 -15.67 -16.21 -24.02
C LEU A 372 -16.08 -14.89 -24.69
N PHE A 373 -15.42 -13.81 -24.29
CA PHE A 373 -15.70 -12.45 -24.75
C PHE A 373 -14.42 -11.70 -25.12
N ARG A 374 -14.60 -10.69 -25.97
CA ARG A 374 -13.56 -9.73 -26.33
C ARG A 374 -14.05 -8.30 -26.15
N HIS A 375 -13.20 -7.47 -25.56
CA HIS A 375 -13.39 -6.02 -25.50
C HIS A 375 -12.63 -5.35 -26.66
N GLY A 376 -13.33 -4.53 -27.45
CA GLY A 376 -12.75 -3.78 -28.55
C GLY A 376 -12.26 -4.67 -29.69
N SER A 377 -13.03 -4.74 -30.78
CA SER A 377 -12.62 -5.33 -32.06
C SER A 377 -11.64 -4.42 -32.81
#